data_AF-A0AAV4R7C3-F1
#
_entry.id   AF-A0AAV4R7C3-F1
#
_cell.length_a   1.000
_cell.length_b   1.000
_cell.length_c   1.000
_cell.angle_alpha   90.00
_cell.angle_beta   90.00
_cell.angle_gamma   90.00
#
_symmetry.space_group_name_H-M   'P 1'
#
loop_
_entity.id
_entity.type
_entity.pdbx_description
1 polymer ?
#
loop_
_entity_poly.entity_id
_entity_poly.type
_entity_poly.pdbx_seq_one_letter_code
_entity_poly.pdbx_strand_id
1 'polypeptide(L)'
;MLGLLGAKLYFSCLRVPGSIAYAVSHPTLFRLCIDCLQVPDICDSRNVSERNNFEKLAPFAISTLESLLPLLNFYEFDSDASTINLLTSKLCELAGTEFSNATVDFNQNFLNIPERERRRQRYSHSYVLTSLAYQGLSFLINSDEHDEKKCICRYILHFLSRHILCCKVKNVPIPAKFLNIKNKAVSFICYSLQNNKNLLSELTSTALKRLCLKVEDKSDFRVAASHAVFTIMFSLYANDLAEFINWLLQLIDSTETSSRIFALEVLGFYWVTTYHKLTKQDYEKTKLYIFLLYLLFLPF
;
A
#
# COMPACT_ATOMS: atom_id res chain seq x y z
N MET A 1 7.20 -1.16 -25.53
CA MET A 1 6.44 -0.06 -26.19
C MET A 1 5.22 -0.57 -26.95
N LEU A 2 5.36 -1.44 -27.96
CA LEU A 2 4.21 -1.97 -28.72
C LEU A 2 3.17 -2.68 -27.82
N GLY A 3 3.61 -3.49 -26.85
CA GLY A 3 2.71 -4.13 -25.88
C GLY A 3 1.87 -3.15 -25.06
N LEU A 4 2.49 -2.06 -24.55
CA LEU A 4 1.78 -1.00 -23.81
C LEU A 4 0.76 -0.26 -24.69
N LEU A 5 1.11 0.02 -25.95
CA LEU A 5 0.16 0.64 -26.89
C LEU A 5 -1.01 -0.29 -27.21
N GLY A 6 -0.75 -1.59 -27.39
CA GLY A 6 -1.79 -2.62 -27.55
C GLY A 6 -2.69 -2.71 -26.32
N ALA A 7 -2.11 -2.74 -25.12
CA ALA A 7 -2.84 -2.74 -23.86
C ALA A 7 -3.72 -1.50 -23.69
N LYS A 8 -3.18 -0.31 -23.99
CA LYS A 8 -3.94 0.94 -23.99
C LYS A 8 -5.14 0.88 -24.93
N LEU A 9 -4.94 0.40 -26.17
CA LEU A 9 -5.99 0.29 -27.17
C LEU A 9 -7.07 -0.69 -26.69
N TYR A 10 -6.66 -1.85 -26.16
CA TYR A 10 -7.56 -2.84 -25.59
C TYR A 10 -8.41 -2.26 -24.45
N PHE A 11 -7.79 -1.62 -23.46
CA PHE A 11 -8.53 -0.96 -22.36
C PHE A 11 -9.46 0.15 -22.86
N SER A 12 -9.04 0.90 -23.88
CA SER A 12 -9.88 1.94 -24.48
C SER A 12 -11.11 1.35 -25.17
N CYS A 13 -10.96 0.21 -25.87
CA CYS A 13 -12.08 -0.50 -26.47
C CYS A 13 -13.07 -1.02 -25.42
N LEU A 14 -12.57 -1.56 -24.30
CA LEU A 14 -13.41 -2.01 -23.19
C LEU A 14 -14.20 -0.87 -22.52
N ARG A 15 -13.83 0.40 -22.72
CA ARG A 15 -14.57 1.54 -22.14
C ARG A 15 -15.79 1.96 -22.94
N VAL A 16 -15.94 1.52 -24.19
CA VAL A 16 -17.03 1.97 -25.06
C VAL A 16 -18.27 1.09 -24.80
N PRO A 17 -19.31 1.61 -24.12
CA PRO A 17 -20.51 0.82 -23.84
C PRO A 17 -21.19 0.43 -25.16
N GLY A 18 -21.60 -0.84 -25.27
CA GLY A 18 -22.25 -1.39 -26.47
C GLY A 18 -21.28 -1.87 -27.56
N SER A 19 -19.97 -1.78 -27.37
CA SER A 19 -19.02 -2.43 -28.28
C SER A 19 -19.03 -3.95 -28.08
N ILE A 20 -18.80 -4.74 -29.15
CA ILE A 20 -18.64 -6.20 -29.03
C ILE A 20 -17.46 -6.54 -28.10
N ALA A 21 -16.43 -5.69 -28.07
CA ALA A 21 -15.30 -5.82 -27.15
C ALA A 21 -15.72 -5.63 -25.68
N TYR A 22 -16.70 -4.77 -25.38
CA TYR A 22 -17.30 -4.62 -24.05
C TYR A 22 -18.04 -5.89 -23.62
N ALA A 23 -18.70 -6.57 -24.56
CA ALA A 23 -19.44 -7.81 -24.30
C ALA A 23 -18.56 -9.08 -24.26
N VAL A 24 -17.35 -9.03 -24.83
CA VAL A 24 -16.40 -10.16 -24.88
C VAL A 24 -15.09 -9.72 -24.24
N SER A 25 -15.12 -9.53 -22.93
CA SER A 25 -13.88 -9.52 -22.18
C SER A 25 -13.23 -10.90 -22.29
N HIS A 26 -11.97 -10.93 -22.75
CA HIS A 26 -11.20 -12.17 -22.80
C HIS A 26 -10.22 -12.15 -21.63
N PRO A 27 -10.43 -12.95 -20.55
CA PRO A 27 -9.61 -12.90 -19.34
C PRO A 27 -8.11 -13.02 -19.62
N THR A 28 -7.73 -13.90 -20.57
CA THR A 28 -6.33 -14.05 -21.00
C THR A 28 -5.75 -12.77 -21.62
N LEU A 29 -6.50 -12.07 -22.47
CA LEU A 29 -6.04 -10.85 -23.12
C LEU A 29 -5.90 -9.72 -22.11
N PHE A 30 -6.84 -9.62 -21.16
CA PHE A 30 -6.78 -8.65 -20.07
C PHE A 30 -5.54 -8.86 -19.19
N ARG A 31 -5.24 -10.12 -18.82
CA ARG A 31 -4.02 -10.47 -18.07
C ARG A 31 -2.75 -10.13 -18.84
N LEU A 32 -2.68 -10.46 -20.13
CA LEU A 32 -1.54 -10.10 -20.98
C LEU A 32 -1.34 -8.58 -21.05
N CYS A 33 -2.43 -7.81 -21.08
CA CYS A 33 -2.37 -6.35 -21.05
C CYS A 33 -1.87 -5.82 -19.70
N ILE A 34 -2.26 -6.43 -18.58
CA ILE A 34 -1.71 -6.11 -17.26
C ILE A 34 -0.21 -6.45 -17.20
N ASP A 35 0.21 -7.59 -17.73
CA ASP A 35 1.62 -7.99 -17.75
C ASP A 35 2.49 -7.02 -18.57
N CYS A 36 1.91 -6.35 -19.56
CA CYS A 36 2.61 -5.30 -20.31
C CYS A 36 2.95 -4.07 -19.46
N LEU A 37 2.31 -3.85 -18.31
CA LEU A 37 2.61 -2.76 -17.36
C LEU A 37 3.91 -3.00 -16.56
N GLN A 38 4.71 -4.03 -16.91
CA GLN A 38 6.04 -4.21 -16.36
C GLN A 38 6.93 -3.03 -16.73
N VAL A 39 7.27 -2.24 -15.72
CA VAL A 39 8.21 -1.13 -15.82
C VAL A 39 9.50 -1.58 -15.12
N PRO A 40 10.69 -1.43 -15.75
CA PRO A 40 11.94 -1.90 -15.16
C PRO A 40 12.14 -1.35 -13.75
N ASP A 41 12.60 -2.21 -12.86
CA ASP A 41 12.81 -1.92 -11.44
C ASP A 41 13.90 -0.86 -11.29
N ILE A 42 13.52 0.43 -11.27
CA ILE A 42 14.48 1.54 -11.12
C ILE A 42 15.23 1.41 -9.78
N CYS A 43 14.64 0.71 -8.81
CA CYS A 43 15.19 0.46 -7.50
C CYS A 43 16.52 -0.29 -7.53
N ASP A 44 16.82 -1.14 -8.51
CA ASP A 44 18.11 -1.86 -8.56
C ASP A 44 19.14 -1.19 -9.49
N SER A 45 18.72 -0.16 -10.23
CA SER A 45 19.52 0.45 -11.29
C SER A 45 20.62 1.39 -10.78
N ARG A 46 21.85 0.86 -10.65
CA ARG A 46 23.08 1.67 -10.81
C ARG A 46 23.35 1.99 -12.30
N ASN A 47 22.61 1.37 -13.21
CA ASN A 47 22.79 1.44 -14.65
C ASN A 47 22.01 2.62 -15.25
N VAL A 48 22.73 3.59 -15.82
CA VAL A 48 22.16 4.74 -16.54
C VAL A 48 21.24 4.31 -17.70
N SER A 49 21.54 3.16 -18.32
CA SER A 49 20.73 2.57 -19.39
C SER A 49 19.31 2.20 -18.95
N GLU A 50 19.13 1.66 -17.74
CA GLU A 50 17.81 1.28 -17.20
C GLU A 50 16.96 2.50 -16.89
N ARG A 51 17.57 3.58 -16.38
CA ARG A 51 16.86 4.86 -16.18
C ARG A 51 16.41 5.47 -17.50
N ASN A 52 17.28 5.47 -18.51
CA ASN A 52 16.93 5.96 -19.85
C ASN A 52 15.81 5.12 -20.48
N ASN A 53 15.78 3.81 -20.21
CA ASN A 53 14.70 2.93 -20.67
C ASN A 53 13.40 3.21 -19.92
N PHE A 54 13.46 3.44 -18.60
CA PHE A 54 12.30 3.85 -17.81
C PHE A 54 11.70 5.15 -18.34
N GLU A 55 12.51 6.19 -18.54
CA GLU A 55 12.03 7.49 -19.03
C GLU A 55 11.36 7.39 -20.40
N LYS A 56 11.82 6.48 -21.26
CA LYS A 56 11.17 6.20 -22.56
C LYS A 56 9.86 5.43 -22.41
N LEU A 57 9.74 4.50 -21.47
CA LEU A 57 8.57 3.64 -21.30
C LEU A 57 7.48 4.28 -20.44
N ALA A 58 7.85 5.14 -19.49
CA ALA A 58 6.95 5.69 -18.49
C ALA A 58 5.74 6.45 -19.08
N PRO A 59 5.88 7.29 -20.13
CA PRO A 59 4.73 7.94 -20.76
C PRO A 59 3.69 6.95 -21.30
N PHE A 60 4.14 5.82 -21.86
CA PHE A 60 3.26 4.78 -22.37
C PHE A 60 2.57 4.02 -21.23
N ALA A 61 3.29 3.73 -20.15
CA ALA A 61 2.72 3.11 -18.96
C ALA A 61 1.67 4.02 -18.30
N ILE A 62 1.96 5.32 -18.15
CA ILE A 62 1.01 6.33 -17.66
C ILE A 62 -0.25 6.34 -18.51
N SER A 63 -0.10 6.44 -19.83
CA SER A 63 -1.25 6.49 -20.73
C SER A 63 -2.08 5.18 -20.73
N THR A 64 -1.42 4.04 -20.51
CA THR A 64 -2.08 2.75 -20.37
C THR A 64 -2.87 2.68 -19.06
N LEU A 65 -2.28 3.12 -17.94
CA LEU A 65 -2.97 3.21 -16.65
C LEU A 65 -4.17 4.17 -16.71
N GLU A 66 -4.05 5.33 -17.35
CA GLU A 66 -5.17 6.25 -17.55
C GLU A 66 -6.36 5.63 -18.30
N SER A 67 -6.08 4.63 -19.13
CA SER A 67 -7.10 3.88 -19.85
C SER A 67 -7.67 2.74 -19.00
N LEU A 68 -6.85 2.09 -18.18
CA LEU A 68 -7.24 1.01 -17.28
C LEU A 68 -8.05 1.50 -16.07
N LEU A 69 -7.61 2.56 -15.40
CA LEU A 69 -8.16 2.96 -14.10
C LEU A 69 -9.66 3.25 -14.12
N PRO A 70 -10.24 3.92 -15.14
CA PRO A 70 -11.69 4.10 -15.21
C PRO A 70 -12.45 2.77 -15.33
N LEU A 71 -11.86 1.73 -15.93
CA LEU A 71 -12.50 0.41 -16.01
C LEU A 71 -12.67 -0.21 -14.62
N LEU A 72 -11.76 0.07 -13.67
CA LEU A 72 -11.83 -0.51 -12.32
C LEU A 72 -13.10 -0.11 -11.55
N ASN A 73 -13.76 0.99 -11.96
CA ASN A 73 -15.03 1.43 -11.35
C ASN A 73 -16.27 0.79 -11.99
N PHE A 74 -16.17 0.28 -13.21
CA PHE A 74 -17.32 -0.21 -13.98
C PHE A 74 -17.25 -1.70 -14.31
N TYR A 75 -16.07 -2.29 -14.20
CA TYR A 75 -15.80 -3.64 -14.65
C TYR A 75 -15.94 -4.60 -13.46
N GLU A 76 -16.97 -5.42 -13.51
CA GLU A 76 -17.12 -6.59 -12.62
C GLU A 76 -16.06 -7.61 -13.05
N PHE A 77 -15.09 -7.84 -12.18
CA PHE A 77 -14.10 -8.87 -12.41
C PHE A 77 -14.76 -10.22 -12.13
N ASP A 78 -15.43 -10.80 -13.13
CA ASP A 78 -16.02 -12.14 -13.06
C ASP A 78 -15.06 -13.13 -12.37
N SER A 79 -15.22 -13.34 -11.06
CA SER A 79 -14.65 -14.34 -10.13
C SER A 79 -13.19 -14.83 -10.32
N ASP A 80 -12.40 -14.27 -11.24
CA ASP A 80 -11.01 -14.65 -11.50
C ASP A 80 -10.11 -13.91 -10.50
N ALA A 81 -10.12 -14.42 -9.28
CA ALA A 81 -9.27 -13.97 -8.18
C ALA A 81 -7.79 -13.86 -8.60
N SER A 82 -7.34 -14.62 -9.60
CA SER A 82 -5.97 -14.56 -10.09
C SER A 82 -5.68 -13.33 -10.94
N THR A 83 -6.66 -12.82 -11.69
CA THR A 83 -6.53 -11.55 -12.43
C THR A 83 -6.50 -10.37 -11.48
N ILE A 84 -7.35 -10.35 -10.46
CA ILE A 84 -7.34 -9.25 -9.47
C ILE A 84 -6.05 -9.27 -8.65
N ASN A 85 -5.55 -10.45 -8.27
CA ASN A 85 -4.25 -10.59 -7.60
C ASN A 85 -3.11 -10.07 -8.49
N LEU A 86 -3.09 -10.42 -9.78
CA LEU A 86 -2.11 -9.91 -10.74
C LEU A 86 -2.17 -8.38 -10.86
N LEU A 87 -3.37 -7.82 -11.06
CA LEU A 87 -3.60 -6.38 -11.13
C LEU A 87 -3.11 -5.68 -9.86
N THR A 88 -3.51 -6.19 -8.69
CA THR A 88 -3.12 -5.64 -7.39
C THR A 88 -1.61 -5.68 -7.21
N SER A 89 -0.98 -6.81 -7.54
CA SER A 89 0.47 -6.94 -7.50
C SER A 89 1.16 -5.90 -8.40
N LYS A 90 0.64 -5.67 -9.61
CA LYS A 90 1.20 -4.71 -10.55
C LYS A 90 1.01 -3.26 -10.13
N LEU A 91 -0.17 -2.90 -9.61
CA LEU A 91 -0.39 -1.56 -9.05
C LEU A 91 0.52 -1.34 -7.83
N CYS A 92 0.69 -2.33 -6.94
CA CYS A 92 1.65 -2.20 -5.84
C CYS A 92 3.10 -2.06 -6.33
N GLU A 93 3.52 -2.81 -7.33
CA GLU A 93 4.86 -2.68 -7.95
C GLU A 93 5.08 -1.25 -8.49
N LEU A 94 4.10 -0.71 -9.22
CA LEU A 94 4.14 0.65 -9.77
C LEU A 94 4.11 1.73 -8.69
N ALA A 95 3.41 1.50 -7.58
CA ALA A 95 3.44 2.39 -6.42
C ALA A 95 4.83 2.47 -5.75
N GLY A 96 5.70 1.50 -6.02
CA GLY A 96 7.10 1.49 -5.59
C GLY A 96 8.07 2.23 -6.53
N THR A 97 7.59 2.91 -7.58
CA THR A 97 8.47 3.55 -8.59
C THR A 97 9.02 4.91 -8.14
N GLU A 98 8.27 5.69 -7.37
CA GLU A 98 8.71 7.00 -6.87
C GLU A 98 9.51 6.89 -5.56
N PHE A 99 10.82 7.09 -5.65
CA PHE A 99 11.73 7.06 -4.52
C PHE A 99 12.09 8.44 -3.95
N SER A 100 11.57 9.54 -4.49
CA SER A 100 11.80 10.87 -3.91
C SER A 100 11.07 11.04 -2.57
N ASN A 101 11.44 12.05 -1.78
CA ASN A 101 10.75 12.43 -0.55
C ASN A 101 9.41 13.15 -0.81
N ALA A 102 8.98 13.29 -2.07
CA ALA A 102 7.72 13.95 -2.39
C ALA A 102 6.54 13.19 -1.75
N THR A 103 5.71 13.91 -1.02
CA THR A 103 4.47 13.40 -0.46
C THR A 103 3.46 13.22 -1.58
N VAL A 104 2.82 12.05 -1.63
CA VAL A 104 1.72 11.80 -2.57
C VAL A 104 0.44 12.30 -1.94
N ASP A 105 -0.28 13.18 -2.64
CA ASP A 105 -1.64 13.55 -2.27
C ASP A 105 -2.63 12.51 -2.81
N PHE A 106 -3.18 11.69 -1.91
CA PHE A 106 -4.12 10.63 -2.28
C PHE A 106 -5.53 11.15 -2.61
N ASN A 107 -5.87 12.40 -2.25
CA ASN A 107 -7.14 13.01 -2.62
C ASN A 107 -7.13 13.60 -4.04
N GLN A 108 -5.93 13.85 -4.59
CA GLN A 108 -5.78 14.43 -5.91
C GLN A 108 -6.13 13.39 -6.99
N ASN A 109 -7.16 13.66 -7.78
CA ASN A 109 -7.54 12.80 -8.90
C ASN A 109 -6.63 13.06 -10.11
N PHE A 110 -5.56 12.27 -10.25
CA PHE A 110 -4.57 12.42 -11.33
C PHE A 110 -5.13 12.12 -12.72
N LEU A 111 -6.22 11.37 -12.84
CA LEU A 111 -6.90 11.13 -14.12
C LEU A 111 -7.47 12.41 -14.74
N ASN A 112 -7.87 13.37 -13.91
CA ASN A 112 -8.49 14.60 -14.37
C ASN A 112 -7.47 15.69 -14.73
N ILE A 113 -6.19 15.47 -14.44
CA ILE A 113 -5.14 16.47 -14.68
C ILE A 113 -4.55 16.23 -16.08
N PRO A 114 -4.78 17.15 -17.04
CA PRO A 114 -4.27 16.98 -18.38
C PRO A 114 -2.73 16.95 -18.39
N GLU A 115 -2.15 16.22 -19.34
CA GLU A 115 -0.69 16.04 -19.44
C GLU A 115 0.06 17.38 -19.49
N ARG A 116 -0.52 18.39 -20.14
CA ARG A 116 0.05 19.75 -20.22
C ARG A 116 0.22 20.39 -18.85
N GLU A 117 -0.74 20.19 -17.94
CA GLU A 117 -0.70 20.73 -16.59
C GLU A 117 0.28 19.98 -15.70
N ARG A 118 0.35 18.64 -15.83
CA ARG A 118 1.38 17.84 -15.14
C ARG A 118 2.80 18.27 -15.51
N ARG A 119 3.03 18.60 -16.79
CA ARG A 119 4.32 19.15 -17.26
C ARG A 119 4.60 20.54 -16.68
N ARG A 120 3.59 21.42 -16.56
CA ARG A 120 3.73 22.75 -15.92
C ARG A 120 4.13 22.63 -14.45
N GLN A 121 3.54 21.68 -13.73
CA GLN A 121 3.83 21.41 -12.33
C GLN A 121 5.13 20.60 -12.13
N ARG A 122 5.84 20.26 -13.22
CA ARG A 122 7.12 19.53 -13.22
C ARG A 122 7.07 18.19 -12.47
N TYR A 123 5.93 17.50 -12.52
CA TYR A 123 5.85 16.15 -11.97
C TYR A 123 6.76 15.21 -12.75
N SER A 124 7.57 14.43 -12.03
CA SER A 124 8.33 13.33 -12.62
C SER A 124 7.37 12.24 -13.10
N HIS A 125 7.78 11.48 -14.12
CA HIS A 125 6.97 10.35 -14.60
C HIS A 125 6.77 9.30 -13.50
N SER A 126 7.77 9.07 -12.66
CA SER A 126 7.69 8.14 -11.52
C SER A 126 6.68 8.61 -10.47
N TYR A 127 6.59 9.93 -10.20
CA TYR A 127 5.57 10.48 -9.32
C TYR A 127 4.17 10.27 -9.89
N VAL A 128 3.96 10.59 -11.17
CA VAL A 128 2.66 10.39 -11.84
C VAL A 128 2.25 8.91 -11.84
N LEU A 129 3.18 8.00 -12.16
CA LEU A 129 2.93 6.55 -12.12
C LEU A 129 2.55 6.08 -10.72
N THR A 130 3.28 6.53 -9.70
CA THR A 130 3.00 6.17 -8.30
C THR A 130 1.64 6.69 -7.85
N SER A 131 1.29 7.93 -8.19
CA SER A 131 -0.02 8.51 -7.86
C SER A 131 -1.17 7.78 -8.56
N LEU A 132 -1.04 7.47 -9.85
CA LEU A 132 -2.03 6.67 -10.59
C LEU A 132 -2.16 5.25 -10.03
N ALA A 133 -1.05 4.64 -9.62
CA ALA A 133 -1.05 3.32 -9.01
C ALA A 133 -1.83 3.31 -7.68
N TYR A 134 -1.57 4.27 -6.78
CA TYR A 134 -2.34 4.42 -5.55
C TYR A 134 -3.81 4.76 -5.80
N GLN A 135 -4.10 5.56 -6.82
CA GLN A 135 -5.48 5.83 -7.24
C GLN A 135 -6.20 4.55 -7.68
N GLY A 136 -5.52 3.67 -8.43
CA GLY A 136 -6.06 2.35 -8.80
C GLY A 136 -6.28 1.44 -7.61
N LEU A 137 -5.36 1.40 -6.66
CA LEU A 137 -5.56 0.68 -5.40
C LEU A 137 -6.76 1.24 -4.62
N SER A 138 -6.96 2.56 -4.64
CA SER A 138 -8.13 3.18 -4.01
C SER A 138 -9.44 2.78 -4.70
N PHE A 139 -9.49 2.69 -6.03
CA PHE A 139 -10.67 2.18 -6.73
C PHE A 139 -10.97 0.73 -6.35
N LEU A 140 -9.95 -0.11 -6.26
CA LEU A 140 -10.11 -1.51 -5.84
C LEU A 140 -10.59 -1.66 -4.38
N ILE A 141 -10.15 -0.79 -3.46
CA ILE A 141 -10.65 -0.78 -2.07
C ILE A 141 -12.10 -0.32 -2.01
N ASN A 142 -12.49 0.60 -2.89
CA ASN A 142 -13.80 1.23 -2.90
C ASN A 142 -14.88 0.44 -3.66
N SER A 143 -14.56 -0.68 -4.30
CA SER A 143 -15.56 -1.48 -5.01
C SER A 143 -16.68 -1.99 -4.08
N ASP A 144 -17.88 -2.16 -4.62
CA ASP A 144 -19.11 -2.40 -3.83
C ASP A 144 -19.37 -3.90 -3.51
N GLU A 145 -18.52 -4.82 -3.95
CA GLU A 145 -18.74 -6.27 -3.76
C GLU A 145 -18.15 -6.81 -2.45
N HIS A 146 -18.98 -6.99 -1.42
CA HIS A 146 -18.53 -7.25 -0.04
C HIS A 146 -17.58 -8.44 0.16
N ASP A 147 -17.80 -9.60 -0.46
CA ASP A 147 -16.95 -10.79 -0.25
C ASP A 147 -15.65 -10.75 -1.05
N GLU A 148 -15.72 -10.29 -2.31
CA GLU A 148 -14.53 -10.09 -3.14
C GLU A 148 -13.66 -8.95 -2.57
N LYS A 149 -14.28 -7.87 -2.09
CA LYS A 149 -13.62 -6.72 -1.44
C LYS A 149 -12.72 -7.13 -0.28
N LYS A 150 -13.11 -8.12 0.55
CA LYS A 150 -12.24 -8.63 1.62
C LYS A 150 -10.97 -9.25 1.05
N CYS A 151 -11.09 -10.06 0.00
CA CYS A 151 -9.95 -10.70 -0.67
C CYS A 151 -9.04 -9.66 -1.33
N ILE A 152 -9.62 -8.69 -2.03
CA ILE A 152 -8.89 -7.58 -2.66
C ILE A 152 -8.10 -6.79 -1.62
N CYS A 153 -8.76 -6.34 -0.55
CA CYS A 153 -8.09 -5.62 0.54
C CYS A 153 -6.97 -6.45 1.18
N ARG A 154 -7.16 -7.76 1.35
CA ARG A 154 -6.10 -8.66 1.86
C ARG A 154 -4.90 -8.73 0.91
N TYR A 155 -5.11 -8.80 -0.40
CA TYR A 155 -4.03 -8.75 -1.37
C TYR A 155 -3.29 -7.41 -1.32
N ILE A 156 -4.02 -6.29 -1.34
CA ILE A 156 -3.43 -4.94 -1.27
C ILE A 156 -2.57 -4.81 -0.01
N LEU A 157 -3.11 -5.14 1.16
CA LEU A 157 -2.38 -5.09 2.42
C LEU A 157 -1.18 -6.04 2.43
N HIS A 158 -1.30 -7.23 1.83
CA HIS A 158 -0.19 -8.18 1.70
C HIS A 158 0.97 -7.59 0.89
N PHE A 159 0.69 -7.03 -0.30
CA PHE A 159 1.72 -6.46 -1.15
C PHE A 159 2.33 -5.18 -0.55
N LEU A 160 1.53 -4.30 0.04
CA LEU A 160 2.04 -3.12 0.73
C LEU A 160 2.87 -3.50 1.97
N SER A 161 2.53 -4.57 2.68
CA SER A 161 3.35 -5.09 3.78
C SER A 161 4.76 -5.45 3.32
N ARG A 162 4.94 -5.90 2.07
CA ARG A 162 6.28 -6.20 1.51
C ARG A 162 7.11 -4.92 1.31
N HIS A 163 6.47 -3.80 0.99
CA HIS A 163 7.12 -2.49 0.96
C HIS A 163 7.50 -2.03 2.37
N ILE A 164 6.61 -2.26 3.35
CA ILE A 164 6.86 -1.90 4.74
C ILE A 164 8.07 -2.67 5.30
N LEU A 165 8.13 -3.98 5.01
CA LEU A 165 9.23 -4.88 5.40
C LEU A 165 10.52 -4.64 4.60
N CYS A 166 10.51 -3.76 3.60
CA CYS A 166 11.65 -3.51 2.73
C CYS A 166 12.23 -4.79 2.09
N CYS A 167 11.38 -5.77 1.73
CA CYS A 167 11.82 -7.13 1.32
C CYS A 167 12.77 -7.18 0.10
N LYS A 168 12.87 -6.10 -0.68
CA LYS A 168 13.82 -6.00 -1.81
C LYS A 168 15.25 -5.71 -1.34
N VAL A 169 15.44 -5.21 -0.12
CA VAL A 169 16.76 -4.92 0.45
C VAL A 169 17.33 -6.19 1.08
N LYS A 170 18.52 -6.61 0.63
CA LYS A 170 19.22 -7.78 1.19
C LYS A 170 20.61 -7.39 1.65
N ASN A 171 20.97 -7.81 2.87
CA ASN A 171 22.34 -7.77 3.42
C ASN A 171 23.06 -6.41 3.41
N VAL A 172 22.31 -5.30 3.37
CA VAL A 172 22.83 -3.92 3.39
C VAL A 172 21.87 -3.07 4.26
N PRO A 173 22.35 -2.00 4.92
CA PRO A 173 21.47 -1.01 5.56
C PRO A 173 20.41 -0.48 4.58
N ILE A 174 19.21 -0.17 5.09
CA ILE A 174 18.07 0.20 4.24
C ILE A 174 18.35 1.52 3.52
N PRO A 175 18.45 1.52 2.18
CA PRO A 175 18.64 2.75 1.42
C PRO A 175 17.43 3.70 1.54
N ALA A 176 17.67 5.02 1.54
CA ALA A 176 16.64 6.05 1.69
C ALA A 176 15.44 5.89 0.74
N LYS A 177 15.67 5.45 -0.50
CA LYS A 177 14.61 5.16 -1.48
C LYS A 177 13.58 4.14 -0.97
N PHE A 178 14.02 3.07 -0.30
CA PHE A 178 13.12 2.05 0.22
C PHE A 178 12.39 2.55 1.46
N LEU A 179 13.03 3.41 2.28
CA LEU A 179 12.33 4.12 3.35
C LEU A 179 11.23 5.05 2.81
N ASN A 180 11.46 5.71 1.67
CA ASN A 180 10.45 6.56 1.05
C ASN A 180 9.28 5.75 0.50
N ILE A 181 9.54 4.62 -0.15
CA ILE A 181 8.50 3.70 -0.61
C ILE A 181 7.69 3.16 0.59
N LYS A 182 8.39 2.73 1.65
CA LYS A 182 7.81 2.32 2.94
C LYS A 182 6.87 3.40 3.49
N ASN A 183 7.35 4.64 3.59
CA ASN A 183 6.58 5.76 4.14
C ASN A 183 5.34 6.06 3.30
N LYS A 184 5.45 6.06 1.96
CA LYS A 184 4.27 6.23 1.08
C LYS A 184 3.25 5.11 1.27
N ALA A 185 3.68 3.86 1.40
CA ALA A 185 2.80 2.72 1.68
C ALA A 185 2.08 2.87 3.03
N VAL A 186 2.79 3.29 4.08
CA VAL A 186 2.20 3.60 5.40
C VAL A 186 1.17 4.72 5.26
N SER A 187 1.52 5.84 4.63
CA SER A 187 0.61 6.97 4.43
C SER A 187 -0.65 6.56 3.66
N PHE A 188 -0.52 5.72 2.63
CA PHE A 188 -1.66 5.22 1.87
C PHE A 188 -2.58 4.33 2.72
N ILE A 189 -2.03 3.40 3.51
CA ILE A 189 -2.86 2.56 4.41
C ILE A 189 -3.62 3.42 5.42
N CYS A 190 -2.94 4.40 6.04
CA CYS A 190 -3.58 5.34 6.96
C CYS A 190 -4.70 6.15 6.26
N TYR A 191 -4.45 6.62 5.05
CA TYR A 191 -5.45 7.30 4.22
C TYR A 191 -6.66 6.40 3.93
N SER A 192 -6.43 5.16 3.49
CA SER A 192 -7.50 4.21 3.21
C SER A 192 -8.31 3.86 4.46
N LEU A 193 -7.68 3.76 5.63
CA LEU A 193 -8.36 3.54 6.91
C LEU A 193 -9.24 4.72 7.33
N GLN A 194 -8.88 5.96 6.96
CA GLN A 194 -9.73 7.11 7.22
C GLN A 194 -11.00 7.10 6.36
N ASN A 195 -10.91 6.59 5.12
CA ASN A 195 -12.03 6.60 4.18
C ASN A 195 -12.94 5.36 4.30
N ASN A 196 -12.42 4.18 4.62
CA ASN A 196 -13.19 2.92 4.68
C ASN A 196 -12.88 2.09 5.93
N LYS A 197 -13.03 2.71 7.09
CA LYS A 197 -12.55 2.12 8.34
C LYS A 197 -13.22 0.80 8.73
N ASN A 198 -14.52 0.63 8.43
CA ASN A 198 -15.35 -0.51 8.91
C ASN A 198 -14.73 -1.88 8.62
N LEU A 199 -14.44 -2.16 7.35
CA LEU A 199 -13.88 -3.44 6.92
C LEU A 199 -12.35 -3.44 6.95
N LEU A 200 -11.74 -2.29 6.66
CA LEU A 200 -10.30 -2.21 6.50
C LEU A 200 -9.55 -2.27 7.84
N SER A 201 -10.19 -1.92 8.96
CA SER A 201 -9.55 -1.93 10.29
C SER A 201 -9.26 -3.35 10.81
N GLU A 202 -10.20 -4.29 10.65
CA GLU A 202 -9.98 -5.70 11.02
C GLU A 202 -8.89 -6.35 10.14
N LEU A 203 -8.95 -6.12 8.83
CA LEU A 203 -7.99 -6.65 7.86
C LEU A 203 -6.59 -6.04 8.06
N THR A 204 -6.57 -4.71 8.18
CA THR A 204 -5.72 -3.88 9.06
C THR A 204 -4.85 -4.60 10.08
N SER A 205 -5.48 -4.81 11.24
CA SER A 205 -4.93 -5.50 12.40
C SER A 205 -4.34 -6.86 12.03
N THR A 206 -5.08 -7.68 11.27
CA THR A 206 -4.61 -9.02 10.88
C THR A 206 -3.36 -8.96 10.00
N ALA A 207 -3.26 -8.01 9.07
CA ALA A 207 -2.08 -7.81 8.24
C ALA A 207 -0.88 -7.34 9.07
N LEU A 208 -1.09 -6.43 10.03
CA LEU A 208 -0.04 -6.01 10.97
C LEU A 208 0.50 -7.18 11.79
N LYS A 209 -0.37 -8.05 12.34
CA LYS A 209 0.08 -9.23 13.09
C LYS A 209 1.01 -10.12 12.25
N ARG A 210 0.63 -10.38 11.00
CA ARG A 210 1.45 -11.14 10.04
C ARG A 210 2.75 -10.42 9.66
N LEU A 211 2.73 -9.09 9.59
CA LEU A 211 3.89 -8.27 9.30
C LEU A 211 4.91 -8.36 10.43
N CYS A 212 4.47 -8.20 11.69
CA CYS A 212 5.32 -8.29 12.88
C CYS A 212 6.11 -9.61 12.94
N LEU A 213 5.48 -10.73 12.57
CA LEU A 213 6.11 -12.06 12.54
C LEU A 213 7.12 -12.26 11.39
N LYS A 214 7.21 -11.33 10.44
CA LYS A 214 8.06 -11.42 9.24
C LYS A 214 9.21 -10.40 9.22
N VAL A 215 9.36 -9.60 10.28
CA VAL A 215 10.39 -8.57 10.35
C VAL A 215 11.77 -9.25 10.46
N GLU A 216 12.74 -8.78 9.67
CA GLU A 216 14.11 -9.28 9.77
C GLU A 216 14.72 -8.92 11.13
N ASP A 217 15.49 -9.85 11.71
CA ASP A 217 16.18 -9.64 12.98
C ASP A 217 17.46 -8.78 12.83
N LYS A 218 17.26 -7.54 12.35
CA LYS A 218 18.28 -6.51 12.16
C LYS A 218 17.74 -5.19 12.68
N SER A 219 18.56 -4.42 13.41
CA SER A 219 18.15 -3.16 14.05
C SER A 219 17.44 -2.21 13.07
N ASP A 220 18.03 -1.97 11.90
CA ASP A 220 17.52 -0.98 10.95
C ASP A 220 16.15 -1.39 10.39
N PHE A 221 15.94 -2.70 10.19
CA PHE A 221 14.67 -3.26 9.70
C PHE A 221 13.62 -3.25 10.80
N ARG A 222 13.99 -3.63 12.03
CA ARG A 222 13.09 -3.57 13.19
C ARG A 222 12.62 -2.14 13.45
N VAL A 223 13.51 -1.15 13.49
CA VAL A 223 13.17 0.27 13.68
C VAL A 223 12.28 0.80 12.54
N ALA A 224 12.60 0.45 11.30
CA ALA A 224 11.80 0.89 10.17
C ALA A 224 10.36 0.31 10.21
N ALA A 225 10.23 -0.98 10.54
CA ALA A 225 8.96 -1.68 10.60
C ALA A 225 8.16 -1.33 11.87
N SER A 226 8.81 -1.18 13.03
CA SER A 226 8.17 -0.85 14.31
C SER A 226 7.50 0.52 14.23
N HIS A 227 8.18 1.52 13.67
CA HIS A 227 7.60 2.84 13.42
C HIS A 227 6.40 2.77 12.45
N ALA A 228 6.48 1.93 11.40
CA ALA A 228 5.39 1.75 10.45
C ALA A 228 4.16 1.10 11.11
N VAL A 229 4.37 0.01 11.87
CA VAL A 229 3.32 -0.68 12.63
C VAL A 229 2.67 0.28 13.62
N PHE A 230 3.49 1.01 14.38
CA PHE A 230 3.04 2.05 15.31
C PHE A 230 2.18 3.10 14.58
N THR A 231 2.60 3.61 13.43
CA THR A 231 1.82 4.63 12.71
C THR A 231 0.46 4.09 12.26
N ILE A 232 0.42 2.86 11.74
CA ILE A 232 -0.81 2.24 11.22
C ILE A 232 -1.75 1.83 12.36
N MET A 233 -1.25 1.25 13.46
CA MET A 233 -2.10 0.77 14.55
C MET A 233 -2.94 1.90 15.16
N PHE A 234 -2.41 3.13 15.24
CA PHE A 234 -3.16 4.30 15.74
C PHE A 234 -4.27 4.76 14.79
N SER A 235 -4.29 4.27 13.54
CA SER A 235 -5.35 4.55 12.57
C SER A 235 -6.51 3.54 12.65
N LEU A 236 -6.36 2.44 13.39
CA LEU A 236 -7.37 1.39 13.56
C LEU A 236 -8.58 1.87 14.39
N TYR A 237 -9.67 1.11 14.37
CA TYR A 237 -10.75 1.24 15.35
C TYR A 237 -10.28 0.84 16.74
N ALA A 238 -10.96 1.38 17.76
CA ALA A 238 -10.61 1.12 19.15
C ALA A 238 -10.60 -0.37 19.50
N ASN A 239 -11.58 -1.14 19.00
CA ASN A 239 -11.68 -2.58 19.24
C ASN A 239 -10.51 -3.34 18.60
N ASP A 240 -10.22 -3.08 17.32
CA ASP A 240 -9.11 -3.74 16.62
C ASP A 240 -7.74 -3.33 17.18
N LEU A 241 -7.60 -2.09 17.63
CA LEU A 241 -6.42 -1.59 18.32
C LEU A 241 -6.22 -2.30 19.66
N ALA A 242 -7.27 -2.43 20.47
CA ALA A 242 -7.20 -3.13 21.75
C ALA A 242 -6.83 -4.60 21.57
N GLU A 243 -7.44 -5.27 20.60
CA GLU A 243 -7.10 -6.65 20.25
C GLU A 243 -5.66 -6.76 19.75
N PHE A 244 -5.19 -5.81 18.94
CA PHE A 244 -3.82 -5.80 18.44
C PHE A 244 -2.79 -5.59 19.56
N ILE A 245 -3.07 -4.69 20.52
CA ILE A 245 -2.20 -4.48 21.70
C ILE A 245 -2.17 -5.74 22.57
N ASN A 246 -3.31 -6.37 22.83
CA ASN A 246 -3.36 -7.62 23.57
C ASN A 246 -2.53 -8.72 22.88
N TRP A 247 -2.61 -8.79 21.54
CA TRP A 247 -1.79 -9.71 20.76
C TRP A 247 -0.29 -9.37 20.84
N LEU A 248 0.10 -8.09 20.83
CA LEU A 248 1.50 -7.69 21.03
C LEU A 248 2.03 -8.10 22.41
N LEU A 249 1.19 -8.06 23.45
CA LEU A 249 1.56 -8.53 24.78
C LEU A 249 1.83 -10.03 24.79
N GLN A 250 0.97 -10.82 24.15
CA GLN A 250 1.21 -12.25 23.96
C GLN A 250 2.50 -12.52 23.14
N LEU A 251 2.87 -11.61 22.22
CA LEU A 251 4.09 -11.73 21.44
C LEU A 251 5.36 -11.53 22.28
N ILE A 252 5.29 -10.79 23.40
CA ILE A 252 6.41 -10.65 24.36
C ILE A 252 6.72 -11.99 25.05
N ASP A 253 5.72 -12.86 25.20
CA ASP A 253 5.87 -14.20 25.77
C ASP A 253 6.20 -15.27 24.72
N SER A 254 6.43 -14.87 23.47
CA SER A 254 6.80 -15.81 22.41
C SER A 254 8.15 -16.49 22.68
N THR A 255 8.31 -17.73 22.24
CA THR A 255 9.57 -18.48 22.38
C THR A 255 10.70 -17.88 21.54
N GLU A 256 10.37 -17.09 20.52
CA GLU A 256 11.30 -16.51 19.58
C GLU A 256 11.80 -15.14 20.05
N THR A 257 13.10 -15.02 20.32
CA THR A 257 13.71 -13.77 20.86
C THR A 257 13.51 -12.55 19.95
N SER A 258 13.57 -12.72 18.62
CA SER A 258 13.36 -11.64 17.65
C SER A 258 11.94 -11.06 17.75
N SER A 259 10.93 -11.93 17.81
CA SER A 259 9.52 -11.57 17.99
C SER A 259 9.30 -10.78 19.29
N ARG A 260 9.91 -11.22 20.40
CA ARG A 260 9.82 -10.51 21.69
C ARG A 260 10.43 -9.12 21.65
N ILE A 261 11.65 -9.00 21.10
CA ILE A 261 12.36 -7.72 20.97
C ILE A 261 11.53 -6.75 20.12
N PHE A 262 10.99 -7.23 19.00
CA PHE A 262 10.16 -6.40 18.12
C PHE A 262 8.87 -5.94 18.81
N ALA A 263 8.19 -6.83 19.55
CA ALA A 263 7.00 -6.47 20.33
C ALA A 263 7.29 -5.36 21.34
N LEU A 264 8.38 -5.49 22.10
CA LEU A 264 8.84 -4.48 23.06
C LEU A 264 9.15 -3.14 22.38
N GLU A 265 9.72 -3.16 21.17
CA GLU A 265 10.04 -1.95 20.42
C GLU A 265 8.77 -1.19 20.01
N VAL A 266 7.76 -1.88 19.47
CA VAL A 266 6.46 -1.28 19.11
C VAL A 266 5.74 -0.74 20.35
N LEU A 267 5.72 -1.51 21.44
CA LEU A 267 5.11 -1.09 22.70
C LEU A 267 5.86 0.07 23.37
N GLY A 268 7.18 0.14 23.21
CA GLY A 268 7.99 1.27 23.65
C GLY A 268 7.57 2.57 22.95
N PHE A 269 7.40 2.55 21.62
CA PHE A 269 6.88 3.70 20.87
C PHE A 269 5.47 4.09 21.31
N TYR A 270 4.60 3.10 21.54
CA TYR A 270 3.27 3.30 22.09
C TYR A 270 3.34 4.04 23.43
N TRP A 271 4.08 3.49 24.39
CA TRP A 271 4.21 4.03 25.73
C TRP A 271 4.72 5.48 25.76
N VAL A 272 5.83 5.75 25.07
CA VAL A 272 6.44 7.09 25.01
C VAL A 272 5.45 8.11 24.46
N THR A 273 4.74 7.75 23.39
CA THR A 273 3.76 8.65 22.77
C THR A 273 2.55 8.88 23.65
N THR A 274 2.04 7.84 24.32
CA THR A 274 0.90 7.97 25.23
C THR A 274 1.26 8.78 26.47
N TYR A 275 2.46 8.57 27.01
CA TYR A 275 2.97 9.32 28.16
C TYR A 275 3.05 10.82 27.86
N HIS A 276 3.64 11.20 26.71
CA HIS A 276 3.69 12.60 26.30
C HIS A 276 2.30 13.22 26.09
N LYS A 277 1.32 12.48 25.55
CA LYS A 277 -0.06 12.98 25.40
C LYS A 277 -0.76 13.18 26.74
N LEU A 278 -0.56 12.27 27.70
CA LEU A 278 -1.09 12.38 29.07
C LEU A 278 -0.58 13.64 29.78
N THR A 279 0.69 14.02 29.58
CA THR A 279 1.25 15.24 30.17
C THR A 279 0.71 16.55 29.57
N LYS A 280 0.03 16.51 28.42
CA LYS A 280 -0.45 17.69 27.68
C LYS A 280 -1.96 18.02 27.83
N GLN A 281 -2.66 17.42 28.82
CA GLN A 281 -4.05 17.75 29.19
C GLN A 281 -5.16 17.55 28.11
N ASP A 282 -5.02 16.60 27.18
CA ASP A 282 -6.13 16.20 26.29
C ASP A 282 -7.00 15.08 26.91
N TYR A 283 -7.74 15.41 27.98
CA TYR A 283 -8.39 14.47 28.91
C TYR A 283 -9.41 13.49 28.28
N GLU A 284 -10.11 13.86 27.20
CA GLU A 284 -11.20 13.06 26.61
C GLU A 284 -10.69 11.91 25.72
N LYS A 285 -9.60 12.09 24.97
CA LYS A 285 -8.96 10.99 24.21
C LYS A 285 -8.09 10.10 25.10
N THR A 286 -7.62 10.60 26.24
CA THR A 286 -6.78 9.86 27.20
C THR A 286 -7.49 8.74 27.95
N LYS A 287 -8.83 8.75 28.08
CA LYS A 287 -9.56 7.64 28.73
C LYS A 287 -9.30 6.28 28.07
N LEU A 288 -9.19 6.25 26.74
CA LEU A 288 -8.91 5.03 25.97
C LEU A 288 -7.46 4.53 26.18
N TYR A 289 -6.51 5.46 26.31
CA TYR A 289 -5.11 5.16 26.59
C TYR A 289 -4.89 4.71 28.03
N ILE A 290 -5.59 5.32 29.00
CA ILE A 290 -5.59 4.91 30.40
C ILE A 290 -6.24 3.53 30.56
N PHE A 291 -7.30 3.23 29.81
CA PHE A 291 -7.93 1.90 29.80
C PHE A 291 -7.00 0.81 29.24
N LEU A 292 -6.25 1.10 28.18
CA LEU A 292 -5.24 0.19 27.61
C LEU A 292 -4.00 0.05 28.52
N LEU A 293 -3.62 1.11 29.25
CA LEU A 293 -2.65 1.03 30.34
C LEU A 293 -3.18 0.17 31.50
N TYR A 294 -4.46 0.27 31.85
CA TYR A 294 -5.08 -0.58 32.86
C TYR A 294 -5.04 -2.06 32.48
N LEU A 295 -5.20 -2.39 31.20
CA LEU A 295 -5.05 -3.74 30.66
C LEU A 295 -3.59 -4.25 30.72
N LEU A 296 -2.60 -3.36 30.63
CA LEU A 296 -1.17 -3.70 30.77
C LEU A 296 -0.76 -4.03 32.22
N PHE A 297 -1.51 -3.55 33.22
CA PHE A 297 -1.20 -3.71 34.66
C PHE A 297 -2.20 -4.57 35.44
N LEU A 298 -3.21 -5.14 34.78
CA LEU A 298 -4.05 -6.15 35.39
C LEU A 298 -3.24 -7.45 35.56
N PRO A 299 -3.10 -7.98 36.78
CA PRO A 299 -2.49 -9.29 36.96
C PRO A 299 -3.42 -10.33 36.30
N PHE A 300 -2.91 -11.07 35.34
CA PHE A 300 -3.47 -12.37 34.96
C PHE A 300 -3.11 -13.41 36.04
#